data_AF-A0A2N2YPJ7-F1
#
_entry.id   AF-A0A2N2YPJ7-F1
#
_cell.length_a   1.000
_cell.length_b   1.000
_cell.length_c   1.000
_cell.angle_alpha   90.00
_cell.angle_beta   90.00
_cell.angle_gamma   90.00
#
_symmetry.space_group_name_H-M   'P 1'
#
loop_
_entity.id
_entity.type
_entity.pdbx_description
1 polymer ?
#
loop_
_entity_poly.entity_id
_entity_poly.type
_entity_poly.pdbx_seq_one_letter_code
_entity_poly.pdbx_strand_id
1 'polypeptide(L)'
;MKIISIKESLHKNYLKQKGRFVIDCNTVIFSIEEIEILERYGHWFKAICNGDLEIFTERQRRFVQAIKGEREPFSPEEVAWYKYLGRKSVEAKYGDKLQYHYVPEEAGFYSREMHKTQQLLMFRIIGEEHFK
;
A
#
# COMPACT_ATOMS: atom_id res chain seq x y z
N MET A 1 -17.63 34.67 -2.63
CA MET A 1 -16.59 34.49 -1.59
C MET A 1 -17.12 34.02 -0.23
N LYS A 2 -18.26 34.50 0.29
CA LYS A 2 -18.78 34.07 1.61
C LYS A 2 -19.07 32.56 1.76
N ILE A 3 -19.59 31.90 0.72
CA ILE A 3 -19.99 30.48 0.77
C ILE A 3 -18.77 29.55 0.95
N ILE A 4 -17.67 29.83 0.26
CA ILE A 4 -16.43 29.04 0.37
C ILE A 4 -15.88 29.12 1.80
N SER A 5 -15.86 30.32 2.38
CA SER A 5 -15.41 30.54 3.77
C SER A 5 -16.24 29.80 4.82
N ILE A 6 -17.56 29.66 4.60
CA ILE A 6 -18.43 28.87 5.49
C ILE A 6 -18.09 27.37 5.39
N LYS A 7 -17.95 26.85 4.16
CA LYS A 7 -17.61 25.43 3.94
C LYS A 7 -16.23 25.07 4.50
N GLU A 8 -15.24 25.94 4.33
CA GLU A 8 -13.93 25.76 4.96
C GLU A 8 -14.01 25.70 6.48
N SER A 9 -14.80 26.59 7.09
CA SER A 9 -15.02 26.61 8.54
C SER A 9 -15.66 25.31 9.02
N LEU A 10 -16.66 24.79 8.28
CA LEU A 10 -17.29 23.50 8.57
C LEU A 10 -16.28 22.35 8.56
N HIS A 11 -15.44 22.28 7.53
CA HIS A 11 -14.42 21.22 7.41
C HIS A 11 -13.38 21.30 8.53
N LYS A 12 -12.92 22.51 8.87
CA LYS A 12 -11.98 22.74 9.99
C LYS A 12 -12.61 22.34 11.33
N ASN A 13 -13.88 22.69 11.56
CA ASN A 13 -14.59 22.32 12.78
C ASN A 13 -14.80 20.81 12.88
N TYR A 14 -15.10 20.14 11.76
CA TYR A 14 -15.22 18.69 11.70
C TYR A 14 -13.93 17.99 12.16
N LEU A 15 -12.77 18.43 11.65
CA LEU A 15 -11.47 17.91 12.06
C LEU A 15 -11.23 18.12 13.57
N LYS A 16 -11.52 19.31 14.09
CA LYS A 16 -11.36 19.61 15.53
C LYS A 16 -12.25 18.73 16.42
N GLN A 17 -13.48 18.47 15.99
CA GLN A 17 -14.44 17.70 16.77
C GLN A 17 -14.12 16.20 16.80
N LYS A 18 -13.66 15.63 15.68
CA LYS A 18 -13.40 14.18 15.58
C LYS A 18 -12.11 13.75 16.26
N GLY A 19 -11.12 14.63 16.38
CA GLY A 19 -9.81 14.28 16.95
C GLY A 19 -9.00 13.39 16.02
N ARG A 20 -8.13 12.55 16.60
CA ARG A 20 -7.27 11.64 15.84
C ARG A 20 -8.04 10.42 15.36
N PHE A 21 -7.84 10.08 14.10
CA PHE A 21 -8.35 8.87 13.49
C PHE A 21 -7.62 7.65 14.03
N VAL A 22 -8.37 6.62 14.41
CA VAL A 22 -7.81 5.33 14.82
C VAL A 22 -7.63 4.46 13.59
N ILE A 23 -6.38 4.11 13.29
CA ILE A 23 -6.04 3.20 12.20
C ILE A 23 -6.35 1.77 12.66
N ASP A 24 -7.38 1.18 12.09
CA ASP A 24 -7.92 -0.14 12.45
C ASP A 24 -7.53 -1.22 11.43
N CYS A 25 -6.27 -1.18 10.98
CA CYS A 25 -5.62 -2.20 10.18
C CYS A 25 -4.15 -2.34 10.60
N ASN A 26 -3.49 -3.39 10.12
CA ASN A 26 -2.07 -3.59 10.33
C ASN A 26 -1.25 -2.44 9.72
N THR A 27 -0.40 -1.82 10.54
CA THR A 27 0.36 -0.64 10.16
C THR A 27 1.74 -0.92 9.55
N VAL A 28 2.16 -2.19 9.47
CA VAL A 28 3.52 -2.59 9.02
C VAL A 28 3.88 -2.05 7.63
N ILE A 29 2.89 -1.88 6.76
CA ILE A 29 3.15 -1.42 5.39
C ILE A 29 3.27 0.10 5.27
N PHE A 30 2.91 0.87 6.30
CA PHE A 30 2.85 2.34 6.22
C PHE A 30 4.14 3.00 6.67
N SER A 31 4.52 4.10 6.02
CA SER A 31 5.56 4.98 6.53
C SER A 31 5.05 5.79 7.73
N ILE A 32 5.97 6.41 8.47
CA ILE A 32 5.62 7.29 9.60
C ILE A 32 4.76 8.46 9.10
N GLU A 33 5.12 9.05 7.96
CA GLU A 33 4.38 10.16 7.35
C GLU A 33 2.96 9.75 6.94
N GLU A 34 2.80 8.54 6.38
CA GLU A 34 1.48 8.01 6.03
C GLU A 34 0.61 7.81 7.27
N ILE A 35 1.19 7.30 8.36
CA ILE A 35 0.50 7.14 9.66
C ILE A 35 0.04 8.50 10.18
N GLU A 36 0.91 9.52 10.19
CA GLU A 36 0.56 10.87 10.65
C GLU A 36 -0.56 11.50 9.82
N ILE A 37 -0.52 11.32 8.50
CA ILE A 37 -1.58 11.78 7.59
C ILE A 37 -2.91 11.10 7.93
N LEU A 38 -2.89 9.77 8.10
CA LEU A 38 -4.08 8.99 8.43
C LEU A 38 -4.65 9.39 9.79
N GLU A 39 -3.82 9.50 10.83
CA GLU A 39 -4.26 9.95 12.16
C GLU A 39 -4.88 11.35 12.11
N ARG A 40 -4.30 12.27 11.34
CA ARG A 40 -4.77 13.66 11.28
C ARG A 40 -6.04 13.84 10.46
N TYR A 41 -6.16 13.13 9.34
CA TYR A 41 -7.19 13.40 8.34
C TYR A 41 -8.12 12.22 8.04
N GLY A 42 -7.90 11.04 8.60
CA GLY A 42 -8.66 9.83 8.25
C GLY A 42 -10.17 9.95 8.46
N HIS A 43 -10.61 10.60 9.54
CA HIS A 43 -12.04 10.90 9.74
C HIS A 43 -12.61 11.81 8.65
N TRP A 44 -11.81 12.76 8.17
CA TRP A 44 -12.19 13.71 7.13
C TRP A 44 -12.20 13.04 5.75
N PHE A 45 -11.19 12.22 5.42
CA PHE A 45 -11.18 11.40 4.20
C PHE A 45 -12.40 10.50 4.10
N LYS A 46 -12.73 9.80 5.20
CA LYS A 46 -13.93 8.96 5.26
C LYS A 46 -15.21 9.77 4.99
N ALA A 47 -15.35 10.92 5.63
CA ALA A 47 -16.53 11.77 5.48
C ALA A 47 -16.72 12.30 4.05
N ILE A 48 -15.65 12.76 3.40
CA ILE A 48 -15.76 13.25 2.01
C ILE A 48 -16.02 12.11 1.01
N CYS A 49 -15.46 10.92 1.25
CA CYS A 49 -15.69 9.76 0.39
C CYS A 49 -17.13 9.23 0.52
N ASN A 50 -17.70 9.28 1.73
CA ASN A 50 -19.07 8.86 2.01
C ASN A 50 -20.13 9.90 1.59
N GLY A 51 -19.73 11.16 1.39
CA GLY A 51 -20.64 12.28 1.12
C GLY A 51 -21.18 12.97 2.38
N ASP A 52 -20.68 12.62 3.57
CA ASP A 52 -21.03 13.29 4.84
C ASP A 52 -20.51 14.74 4.88
N LEU A 53 -19.43 15.02 4.15
CA LEU A 53 -18.90 16.36 3.93
C LEU A 53 -18.91 16.72 2.44
N GLU A 54 -19.43 17.90 2.13
CA GLU A 54 -19.54 18.37 0.76
C GLU A 54 -18.17 18.74 0.17
N ILE A 55 -17.91 18.24 -1.04
CA ILE A 55 -16.73 18.60 -1.82
C ILE A 55 -16.94 20.00 -2.42
N PHE A 56 -16.05 20.94 -2.15
CA PHE A 56 -16.17 22.31 -2.66
C PHE A 56 -14.90 22.85 -3.33
N THR A 57 -13.83 22.05 -3.38
CA THR A 57 -12.58 22.40 -4.06
C THR A 57 -12.20 21.34 -5.08
N GLU A 58 -11.46 21.75 -6.12
CA GLU A 58 -10.96 20.82 -7.12
C GLU A 58 -10.00 19.79 -6.52
N ARG A 59 -9.21 20.17 -5.51
CA ARG A 59 -8.32 19.23 -4.80
C ARG A 59 -9.10 18.11 -4.11
N GLN A 60 -10.21 18.45 -3.43
CA GLN A 60 -11.08 17.45 -2.81
C GLN A 60 -11.78 16.57 -3.86
N ARG A 61 -12.20 17.15 -4.98
CA ARG A 61 -12.77 16.39 -6.10
C ARG A 61 -11.77 15.36 -6.62
N ARG A 62 -10.55 15.81 -6.95
CA ARG A 62 -9.46 14.95 -7.43
C ARG A 62 -9.08 13.84 -6.44
N PHE A 63 -9.13 14.14 -5.14
CA PHE A 63 -8.94 13.14 -4.10
C PHE A 63 -10.00 12.04 -4.23
N VAL A 64 -11.29 12.40 -4.24
CA VAL A 64 -12.37 11.41 -4.34
C VAL A 64 -12.31 10.60 -5.63
N GLN A 65 -11.93 11.21 -6.75
CA GLN A 65 -11.71 10.51 -8.01
C GLN A 65 -10.58 9.47 -7.92
N ALA A 66 -9.47 9.81 -7.26
CA ALA A 66 -8.37 8.87 -7.05
C ALA A 66 -8.81 7.65 -6.22
N ILE A 67 -9.60 7.89 -5.18
CA ILE A 67 -10.09 6.82 -4.30
C ILE A 67 -11.14 5.93 -4.99
N LYS A 68 -11.87 6.47 -5.96
CA LYS A 68 -12.79 5.70 -6.81
C LYS A 68 -12.11 4.92 -7.94
N GLY A 69 -10.80 5.10 -8.13
CA GLY A 69 -10.05 4.48 -9.22
C GLY A 69 -10.26 5.15 -10.58
N GLU A 70 -10.83 6.36 -10.62
CA GLU A 70 -10.95 7.15 -11.87
C GLU A 70 -9.61 7.74 -12.31
N ARG A 71 -8.64 7.82 -11.38
CA ARG A 71 -7.27 8.27 -11.61
C ARG A 71 -6.32 7.61 -10.63
N GLU A 72 -5.04 7.58 -10.97
CA GLU A 72 -3.99 7.16 -10.04
C GLU A 72 -3.81 8.16 -8.88
N PRO A 73 -3.66 7.66 -7.63
CA PRO A 73 -3.24 8.47 -6.49
C PRO A 73 -1.89 9.14 -6.75
N PHE A 74 -1.77 10.43 -6.42
CA PHE A 74 -0.54 11.20 -6.65
C PHE A 74 -0.07 11.93 -5.40
N SER A 75 -0.99 12.55 -4.64
CA SER A 75 -0.58 13.27 -3.43
C SER A 75 -0.34 12.30 -2.26
N PRO A 76 0.47 12.69 -1.26
CA PRO A 76 0.68 11.87 -0.06
C PRO A 76 -0.63 11.48 0.64
N GLU A 77 -1.61 12.38 0.66
CA GLU A 77 -2.94 12.10 1.24
C GLU A 77 -3.72 11.05 0.45
N GLU A 78 -3.69 11.14 -0.88
CA GLU A 78 -4.37 10.18 -1.76
C GLU A 78 -3.72 8.80 -1.62
N VAL A 79 -2.39 8.73 -1.64
CA VAL A 79 -1.64 7.48 -1.52
C VAL A 79 -1.89 6.81 -0.17
N ALA A 80 -1.79 7.57 0.93
CA ALA A 80 -2.00 7.04 2.27
C ALA A 80 -3.41 6.47 2.45
N TRP A 81 -4.45 7.21 2.01
CA TRP A 81 -5.83 6.75 2.13
C TRP A 81 -6.16 5.58 1.20
N TYR A 82 -5.67 5.61 -0.04
CA TYR A 82 -5.84 4.48 -0.98
C TYR A 82 -5.21 3.20 -0.44
N LYS A 83 -3.99 3.30 0.09
CA LYS A 83 -3.28 2.18 0.73
C LYS A 83 -4.01 1.66 1.97
N TYR A 84 -4.56 2.54 2.79
CA TYR A 84 -5.41 2.17 3.92
C TYR A 84 -6.64 1.37 3.50
N LEU A 85 -7.40 1.85 2.51
CA LEU A 85 -8.56 1.12 1.98
C LEU A 85 -8.17 -0.24 1.38
N GLY A 86 -7.06 -0.26 0.63
CA GLY A 86 -6.49 -1.49 0.08
C GLY A 86 -6.18 -2.50 1.18
N ARG A 87 -5.50 -2.08 2.25
CA ARG A 87 -5.16 -2.94 3.38
C ARG A 87 -6.40 -3.46 4.10
N LYS A 88 -7.40 -2.61 4.36
CA LYS A 88 -8.69 -3.03 4.93
C LYS A 88 -9.38 -4.10 4.07
N SER A 89 -9.32 -3.95 2.74
CA SER A 89 -9.92 -4.93 1.83
C SER A 89 -9.18 -6.28 1.83
N VAL A 90 -7.85 -6.27 1.98
CA VAL A 90 -7.02 -7.48 2.09
C VAL A 90 -7.31 -8.19 3.41
N GLU A 91 -7.33 -7.46 4.52
CA GLU A 91 -7.59 -8.02 5.85
C GLU A 91 -9.01 -8.59 5.96
N ALA A 92 -9.99 -7.95 5.32
CA ALA A 92 -11.35 -8.49 5.27
C ALA A 92 -11.44 -9.81 4.48
N LYS A 93 -10.58 -10.02 3.48
CA LYS A 93 -10.59 -11.24 2.64
C LYS A 93 -9.73 -12.37 3.20
N TYR A 94 -8.55 -12.05 3.72
CA TYR A 94 -7.51 -13.03 4.07
C TYR A 94 -7.12 -13.01 5.56
N GLY A 95 -7.67 -12.08 6.34
CA GLY A 95 -7.27 -11.84 7.73
C GLY A 95 -6.03 -10.95 7.84
N ASP A 96 -5.61 -10.69 9.08
CA ASP A 96 -4.48 -9.79 9.41
C ASP A 96 -3.12 -10.29 8.85
N LYS A 97 -2.97 -11.60 8.68
CA LYS A 97 -1.70 -12.19 8.26
C LYS A 97 -1.66 -12.36 6.74
N LEU A 98 -0.62 -11.81 6.12
CA LEU A 98 -0.24 -12.19 4.76
C LEU A 98 0.13 -13.68 4.77
N GLN A 99 -0.79 -14.56 4.37
CA GLN A 99 -0.50 -15.99 4.24
C GLN A 99 0.35 -16.26 2.99
N TYR A 100 1.59 -15.78 3.01
CA TYR A 100 2.55 -16.06 1.95
C TYR A 100 3.05 -17.50 2.11
N HIS A 101 2.44 -18.43 1.37
CA HIS A 101 2.95 -19.78 1.22
C HIS A 101 4.03 -19.74 0.14
N TYR A 102 5.28 -19.55 0.56
CA TYR A 102 6.41 -19.75 -0.33
C TYR A 102 6.43 -21.22 -0.73
N VAL A 103 6.03 -21.53 -1.96
CA VAL A 103 6.28 -22.82 -2.58
C VAL A 103 7.59 -22.65 -3.34
N PRO A 104 8.70 -23.26 -2.88
CA PRO A 104 9.92 -23.27 -3.67
C PRO A 104 9.61 -23.92 -5.00
N GLU A 105 9.94 -23.24 -6.10
CA GLU A 105 9.88 -23.84 -7.43
C GLU A 105 10.84 -25.05 -7.41
N GLU A 106 10.33 -26.27 -7.61
CA GLU A 106 11.11 -27.52 -7.45
C GLU A 106 12.37 -27.55 -8.33
N ALA A 107 12.42 -26.71 -9.36
CA ALA A 107 13.58 -26.41 -10.17
C ALA A 107 13.86 -24.90 -10.14
N GLY A 108 14.36 -24.38 -9.02
CA GLY A 108 15.02 -23.07 -9.03
C GLY A 108 16.12 -23.00 -10.10
N PHE A 109 16.54 -21.78 -10.46
CA PHE A 109 17.59 -21.47 -11.45
C PHE A 109 18.86 -22.33 -11.32
N TYR A 110 19.13 -22.84 -10.12
CA TYR A 110 20.25 -23.71 -9.83
C TYR A 110 19.88 -24.77 -8.78
N SER A 111 19.78 -26.03 -9.21
CA SER A 111 19.51 -27.14 -8.29
C SER A 111 20.80 -27.75 -7.74
N ARG A 112 20.69 -28.42 -6.58
CA ARG A 112 21.80 -29.18 -5.99
C ARG A 112 22.33 -30.26 -6.94
N GLU A 113 21.46 -30.82 -7.77
CA GLU A 113 21.84 -31.81 -8.78
C GLU A 113 22.60 -31.16 -9.94
N MET A 114 22.19 -29.97 -10.40
CA MET A 114 22.94 -29.20 -11.41
C MET A 114 24.37 -28.88 -10.95
N HIS A 115 24.55 -28.52 -9.67
CA HIS A 115 25.88 -28.29 -9.08
C HIS A 115 26.76 -29.55 -9.11
N LYS A 116 26.21 -30.71 -8.76
CA LYS A 116 26.95 -31.99 -8.82
C LYS A 116 27.34 -32.32 -10.27
N THR A 117 26.43 -32.14 -11.22
CA THR A 117 26.71 -32.37 -12.64
C THR A 117 27.82 -31.46 -13.15
N GLN A 118 27.81 -30.17 -12.80
CA GLN A 118 28.89 -29.24 -13.15
C GLN A 118 30.24 -29.62 -12.55
N GLN A 119 30.27 -30.01 -11.27
CA GLN A 119 31.51 -30.47 -10.65
C GLN A 119 32.08 -31.71 -11.35
N LEU A 120 31.23 -32.71 -11.65
CA LEU A 120 31.65 -33.91 -12.38
C LEU A 120 32.21 -33.57 -13.77
N LEU A 121 31.55 -32.67 -14.50
CA LEU A 121 32.03 -32.20 -15.81
C LEU A 121 33.39 -31.49 -15.70
N MET A 122 33.56 -30.60 -14.71
CA MET A 122 34.84 -29.93 -14.48
C MET A 122 35.96 -30.92 -14.13
N PHE A 123 35.71 -31.88 -13.23
CA PHE A 123 36.69 -32.91 -12.89
C PHE A 123 37.07 -33.76 -14.10
N ARG A 124 36.10 -34.09 -14.96
CA ARG A 124 36.34 -34.86 -16.18
C ARG A 124 37.19 -34.09 -17.19
N ILE A 125 36.87 -32.82 -17.45
CA ILE A 125 37.63 -31.97 -18.38
C ILE A 125 39.08 -31.82 -17.88
N ILE A 126 39.27 -31.55 -16.59
CA ILE A 126 40.60 -31.43 -15.97
C ILE A 126 41.38 -32.74 -16.10
N GLY A 127 40.74 -33.89 -15.88
CA GLY A 127 41.37 -35.20 -16.10
C GLY A 127 41.76 -35.45 -17.56
N GLU A 128 40.87 -35.15 -18.50
CA GLU A 128 41.13 -35.33 -19.94
C GLU A 128 42.23 -34.40 -20.48
N GLU A 129 42.49 -33.25 -19.86
CA GLU A 129 43.61 -32.36 -20.20
C GLU A 129 44.95 -32.76 -19.55
N HIS A 130 44.93 -33.34 -18.35
CA HIS A 130 46.17 -33.77 -17.65
C HIS A 130 46.72 -35.13 -18.12
N PHE A 131 45.91 -35.96 -18.80
CA PHE A 131 46.32 -37.28 -19.31
C PHE A 131 46.50 -37.30 -20.85
N LYS A 132 46.67 -36.14 -21.49
CA LYS A 132 47.08 -36.00 -22.90
C LYS A 132 48.57 -35.72 -23.03
#